data_AF-A0A959QSD1-F1
#
_entry.id   AF-A0A959QSD1-F1
#
_cell.length_a   1.000
_cell.length_b   1.000
_cell.length_c   1.000
_cell.angle_alpha   90.00
_cell.angle_beta   90.00
_cell.angle_gamma   90.00
#
_symmetry.space_group_name_H-M   'P 1'
#
loop_
_entity.id
_entity.type
_entity.pdbx_description
1 polymer ?
#
loop_
_entity_poly.entity_id
_entity_poly.type
_entity_poly.pdbx_seq_one_letter_code
_entity_poly.pdbx_strand_id
1 'polypeptide(L)'
;MKPTLLVLAAGMGSRYGGLKQMDPMGPNGETVLDYSVFDAIRAGFGRVVFIIREDFAEAFKQGVGARFAGQIEVDYVFQKLDDLPAGFGVPEGRTKPWGTAHAVRAAREAVKENFAV
;
A
#
# COMPACT_ATOMS: atom_id res chain seq x y z
N MET A 1 -14.62 -16.13 7.18
CA MET A 1 -13.60 -15.54 6.27
C MET A 1 -13.41 -14.09 6.70
N LYS A 2 -12.18 -13.65 6.97
CA LYS A 2 -11.89 -12.24 7.32
C LYS A 2 -11.55 -11.47 6.05
N PRO A 3 -12.01 -10.22 5.86
CA PRO A 3 -11.67 -9.43 4.69
C PRO A 3 -10.24 -8.87 4.76
N THR A 4 -9.75 -8.39 3.62
CA THR A 4 -8.45 -7.76 3.46
C THR A 4 -8.56 -6.24 3.29
N LEU A 5 -7.72 -5.49 3.99
CA LEU A 5 -7.59 -4.04 3.77
C LEU A 5 -6.49 -3.80 2.74
N LEU A 6 -6.85 -3.18 1.61
CA LEU A 6 -5.91 -2.84 0.55
C LEU A 6 -5.56 -1.34 0.62
N VAL A 7 -4.37 -1.01 1.11
CA VAL A 7 -3.95 0.37 1.31
C VAL A 7 -3.19 0.90 0.09
N LEU A 8 -3.68 2.00 -0.49
CA LEU A 8 -3.02 2.71 -1.60
C LEU A 8 -1.92 3.65 -1.07
N ALA A 9 -0.69 3.14 -0.97
CA ALA A 9 0.48 3.84 -0.42
C ALA A 9 1.58 4.16 -1.45
N ALA A 10 1.32 3.95 -2.75
CA ALA A 10 2.30 4.17 -3.83
C ALA A 10 2.40 5.64 -4.28
N GLY A 11 1.51 6.51 -3.80
CA GLY A 11 1.47 7.92 -4.17
C GLY A 11 2.54 8.75 -3.47
N MET A 12 3.42 9.39 -4.25
CA MET A 12 4.29 10.44 -3.72
C MET A 12 3.52 11.76 -3.59
N GLY A 13 3.58 12.38 -2.41
CA GLY A 13 3.22 13.78 -2.29
C GLY A 13 4.28 14.63 -2.98
N SER A 14 4.07 15.02 -4.24
CA SER A 14 5.01 15.87 -5.01
C SER A 14 5.38 17.19 -4.32
N ARG A 15 4.52 17.65 -3.39
CA ARG A 15 4.76 18.85 -2.55
C ARG A 15 5.69 18.64 -1.35
N TYR A 16 5.98 17.39 -0.98
CA TYR A 16 6.65 17.05 0.29
C TYR A 16 7.94 16.22 0.12
N GLY A 17 8.31 15.85 -1.11
CA GLY A 17 9.58 15.18 -1.40
C GLY A 17 9.75 13.78 -0.79
N GLY A 18 8.75 13.23 -0.10
CA GLY A 18 8.80 11.95 0.60
C GLY A 18 7.44 11.30 0.84
N LEU A 19 7.46 10.20 1.61
CA LEU A 19 6.27 9.43 2.00
C LEU A 19 5.49 10.15 3.10
N LYS A 20 4.55 11.03 2.72
CA LYS A 20 3.60 11.68 3.65
C LYS A 20 2.93 10.73 4.64
N GLN A 21 2.69 9.49 4.20
CA GLN A 21 2.00 8.49 5.01
C GLN A 21 2.84 7.97 6.19
N MET A 22 4.14 8.33 6.25
CA MET A 22 5.01 8.01 7.38
C MET A 22 5.20 9.20 8.33
N ASP A 23 4.57 10.35 8.05
CA ASP A 23 4.67 11.51 8.93
C ASP A 23 3.88 11.24 10.24
N PRO A 24 4.49 11.49 11.41
CA PRO A 24 3.81 11.33 12.68
C PRO A 24 2.70 12.38 12.84
N MET A 25 1.55 11.93 13.34
CA MET A 25 0.35 12.73 13.57
C MET A 25 -0.20 12.53 14.99
N GLY A 26 -0.06 11.34 15.54
CA GLY A 26 -0.48 11.00 16.89
C GLY A 26 0.50 11.47 17.99
N PRO A 27 0.06 11.48 19.26
CA PRO A 27 0.84 11.97 20.39
C PRO A 27 2.12 11.17 20.66
N ASN A 28 2.22 9.93 20.15
CA ASN A 28 3.40 9.08 20.31
C ASN A 28 4.08 8.75 18.97
N GLY A 29 3.82 9.54 17.93
CA GLY A 29 4.42 9.33 16.61
C GLY A 29 3.70 8.29 15.75
N GLU A 30 2.42 8.02 16.04
CA GLU A 30 1.53 7.26 15.18
C GLU A 30 1.27 8.03 13.88
N THR A 31 1.25 7.31 12.76
CA THR A 31 0.92 7.81 11.43
C THR A 31 -0.57 7.62 11.15
N VAL A 32 -1.10 8.27 10.11
CA VAL A 32 -2.48 8.04 9.66
C VAL A 32 -2.72 6.57 9.27
N LEU A 33 -1.69 5.90 8.73
CA LEU A 33 -1.77 4.47 8.41
C LEU A 33 -1.92 3.62 9.66
N ASP A 34 -1.29 4.02 10.77
CA ASP A 34 -1.37 3.23 11.99
C ASP A 34 -2.79 3.21 12.55
N TYR A 35 -3.45 4.36 12.56
CA TYR A 35 -4.87 4.44 12.95
C TYR A 35 -5.76 3.62 12.01
N SER A 36 -5.51 3.69 10.70
CA SER A 36 -6.31 2.96 9.69
C SER A 36 -6.22 1.44 9.88
N VAL A 37 -5.01 0.91 10.10
CA VAL A 37 -4.80 -0.52 10.33
C VAL A 37 -5.34 -0.95 11.70
N PHE A 38 -5.14 -0.12 12.74
CA PHE A 38 -5.69 -0.39 14.06
C PHE A 38 -7.22 -0.53 14.04
N ASP A 39 -7.92 0.39 13.37
CA ASP A 39 -9.38 0.32 13.23
C ASP A 39 -9.82 -0.85 12.36
N ALA A 40 -9.06 -1.20 11.32
CA ALA A 40 -9.35 -2.39 10.51
C ALA A 40 -9.23 -3.69 11.32
N ILE A 41 -8.21 -3.82 12.18
CA ILE A 41 -8.06 -4.95 13.10
C ILE A 41 -9.30 -5.05 14.00
N ARG A 42 -9.72 -3.92 14.59
CA ARG A 42 -10.93 -3.86 15.45
C ARG A 42 -12.22 -4.17 14.71
N ALA A 43 -12.30 -3.82 13.43
CA ALA A 43 -13.43 -4.14 12.55
C ALA A 43 -13.43 -5.59 12.06
N GLY A 44 -12.38 -6.38 12.36
CA GLY A 44 -12.32 -7.80 12.05
C GLY A 44 -11.61 -8.15 10.74
N PHE A 45 -10.85 -7.22 10.15
CA PHE A 45 -9.96 -7.52 9.03
C PHE A 45 -8.87 -8.51 9.47
N GLY A 46 -8.49 -9.41 8.56
CA GLY A 46 -7.51 -10.47 8.84
C GLY A 46 -6.12 -10.18 8.27
N ARG A 47 -6.07 -9.32 7.26
CA ARG A 47 -4.88 -9.04 6.47
C ARG A 47 -4.90 -7.60 5.96
N VAL A 48 -3.72 -7.00 5.86
CA VAL A 48 -3.50 -5.73 5.20
C VAL A 48 -2.47 -5.90 4.08
N VAL A 49 -2.78 -5.34 2.92
CA VAL A 49 -1.89 -5.34 1.75
C VAL A 49 -1.58 -3.90 1.39
N PHE A 50 -0.31 -3.52 1.40
CA PHE A 50 0.13 -2.18 1.03
C PHE A 50 0.60 -2.17 -0.43
N ILE A 51 -0.04 -1.36 -1.26
CA ILE A 51 0.48 -1.04 -2.59
C ILE A 51 1.49 0.09 -2.45
N ILE A 52 2.77 -0.18 -2.66
CA ILE A 52 3.86 0.78 -2.50
C ILE A 52 4.75 0.82 -3.76
N ARG A 53 5.73 1.72 -3.76
CA ARG A 53 6.82 1.69 -4.75
C ARG A 53 8.01 0.91 -4.19
N GLU A 54 8.75 0.26 -5.09
CA GLU A 54 9.90 -0.60 -4.71
C GLU A 54 11.04 0.18 -4.01
N ASP A 55 11.30 1.41 -4.45
CA ASP A 55 12.34 2.29 -3.88
C ASP A 55 12.11 2.65 -2.41
N PHE A 56 10.89 2.49 -1.93
CA PHE A 56 10.48 2.79 -0.56
C PHE A 56 10.14 1.56 0.27
N ALA A 57 10.23 0.36 -0.30
CA ALA A 57 9.77 -0.87 0.33
C ALA A 57 10.46 -1.15 1.66
N GLU A 58 11.78 -0.95 1.72
CA GLU A 58 12.57 -1.27 2.91
C GLU A 58 12.25 -0.31 4.06
N ALA A 59 12.23 1.00 3.77
CA ALA A 59 11.87 2.01 4.77
C ALA A 59 10.46 1.78 5.32
N PHE A 60 9.51 1.41 4.44
CA PHE A 60 8.13 1.14 4.85
C PHE A 60 8.02 -0.12 5.73
N LYS A 61 8.74 -1.19 5.39
CA LYS A 61 8.80 -2.42 6.18
C LYS A 61 9.40 -2.18 7.57
N GLN A 62 10.48 -1.42 7.66
CA GLN A 62 11.14 -1.11 8.93
C GLN A 62 10.31 -0.17 9.82
N GLY A 63 9.52 0.73 9.22
CA GLY A 63 8.63 1.64 9.93
C GLY A 63 7.26 1.04 10.21
N VAL A 64 6.33 1.24 9.28
CA VAL A 64 4.91 0.87 9.39
C VAL A 64 4.76 -0.65 9.53
N GLY A 65 5.46 -1.42 8.70
CA GLY A 65 5.37 -2.89 8.69
C GLY A 65 5.71 -3.53 10.04
N ALA A 66 6.80 -3.08 10.66
CA ALA A 66 7.27 -3.59 11.94
C ALA A 66 6.26 -3.36 13.08
N ARG A 67 5.47 -2.27 13.03
CA ARG A 67 4.45 -1.97 14.05
C ARG A 67 3.30 -2.98 14.06
N PHE A 68 2.99 -3.58 12.91
CA PHE A 68 1.88 -4.53 12.76
C PHE A 68 2.30 -6.01 12.77
N ALA A 69 3.60 -6.28 12.81
CA ALA A 69 4.12 -7.64 12.87
C ALA A 69 3.51 -8.41 14.05
N GLY A 70 2.83 -9.51 13.76
CA GLY A 70 2.18 -10.37 14.76
C GLY A 70 0.78 -9.91 15.20
N GLN A 71 0.27 -8.77 14.74
CA GLN A 71 -1.09 -8.30 15.03
C GLN A 71 -2.09 -8.61 13.91
N ILE A 72 -1.63 -8.54 12.66
CA ILE A 72 -2.39 -8.82 11.44
C ILE A 72 -1.43 -9.37 10.37
N GLU A 73 -1.92 -10.13 9.40
CA GLU A 73 -1.10 -10.52 8.25
C GLU A 73 -0.79 -9.28 7.39
N VAL A 74 0.48 -9.09 7.02
CA VAL A 74 0.95 -7.90 6.29
C VAL A 74 1.67 -8.33 5.02
N ASP A 75 1.22 -7.82 3.88
CA ASP A 75 1.88 -8.01 2.58
C ASP A 75 2.12 -6.69 1.84
N TYR A 76 3.02 -6.77 0.87
CA TYR A 76 3.42 -5.63 0.04
C TYR A 76 3.31 -6.01 -1.43
N VAL A 77 2.71 -5.13 -2.21
CA VAL A 77 2.62 -5.25 -3.67
C VAL A 77 3.10 -3.96 -4.32
N PHE A 78 3.56 -4.06 -5.56
CA PHE A 78 4.23 -2.96 -6.25
C PHE A 78 3.46 -2.53 -7.50
N GLN A 79 3.16 -1.24 -7.60
CA GLN A 79 2.61 -0.68 -8.82
C GLN A 79 3.72 -0.38 -9.82
N LYS A 80 3.97 -1.30 -10.76
CA LYS A 80 4.96 -1.12 -11.82
C LYS A 80 4.36 -0.53 -13.08
N LEU A 81 5.14 0.26 -13.84
CA LEU A 81 4.68 0.85 -15.10
C LEU A 81 4.47 -0.19 -16.19
N ASP A 82 5.23 -1.28 -16.15
CA ASP A 82 5.22 -2.39 -17.10
C ASP A 82 4.23 -3.51 -16.73
N ASP A 83 3.52 -3.42 -15.60
CA ASP A 83 2.45 -4.34 -15.23
C ASP A 83 1.17 -4.08 -16.04
N LEU A 84 1.27 -4.31 -17.35
CA LEU A 84 0.20 -4.09 -18.32
C LEU A 84 -0.40 -5.42 -18.78
N PRO A 85 -1.65 -5.42 -19.28
CA PRO A 85 -2.21 -6.58 -19.94
C PRO A 85 -1.38 -7.02 -21.15
N ALA A 86 -1.44 -8.31 -21.49
CA ALA A 86 -0.72 -8.86 -22.65
C ALA A 86 -1.05 -8.08 -23.94
N GLY A 87 -0.02 -7.81 -24.74
CA GLY A 87 -0.12 -7.04 -25.99
C GLY A 87 0.07 -5.53 -25.82
N PHE A 88 0.19 -5.02 -24.59
CA PHE A 88 0.50 -3.62 -24.32
C PHE A 88 1.94 -3.45 -23.83
N GLY A 89 2.55 -2.32 -24.18
CA GLY A 89 3.87 -1.90 -23.71
C GLY A 89 3.82 -0.50 -23.11
N VAL A 90 4.85 -0.16 -22.32
CA VAL A 90 4.98 1.18 -21.74
C VAL A 90 5.31 2.18 -22.86
N PRO A 91 4.51 3.24 -23.08
CA PRO A 91 4.85 4.27 -24.05
C PRO A 91 6.17 4.94 -23.71
N GLU A 92 6.94 5.31 -24.73
CA GLU A 92 8.21 6.01 -24.55
C GLU A 92 8.03 7.28 -23.71
N GLY A 93 8.94 7.52 -22.77
CA GLY A 93 8.92 8.69 -21.90
C GLY A 93 7.87 8.68 -20.78
N ARG A 94 7.08 7.60 -20.62
CA ARG A 94 6.13 7.50 -19.51
C ARG A 94 6.87 7.33 -18.18
N THR A 95 6.69 8.29 -17.28
CA THR A 95 7.22 8.24 -15.90
C THR A 95 6.12 8.32 -14.84
N LYS A 96 4.95 8.84 -15.20
CA LYS A 96 3.80 8.98 -14.29
C LYS A 96 3.08 7.64 -14.11
N PRO A 97 2.67 7.27 -12.88
CA PRO A 97 1.84 6.10 -12.63
C PRO A 97 0.54 6.09 -13.46
N TRP A 98 -0.04 4.92 -13.63
CA TRP A 98 -1.28 4.73 -14.40
C TRP A 98 -2.55 5.15 -13.65
N GLY A 99 -2.49 5.32 -12.33
CA GLY A 99 -3.62 5.75 -11.50
C GLY A 99 -4.03 4.73 -10.43
N THR A 100 -5.08 5.06 -9.66
CA THR A 100 -5.54 4.26 -8.52
C THR A 100 -6.16 2.91 -8.93
N ALA A 101 -6.93 2.87 -10.02
CA ALA A 101 -7.46 1.60 -10.54
C ALA A 101 -6.34 0.63 -10.95
N HIS A 102 -5.26 1.13 -11.56
CA HIS A 102 -4.09 0.31 -11.85
C HIS A 102 -3.35 -0.14 -10.58
N ALA A 103 -3.32 0.71 -9.54
CA ALA A 103 -2.77 0.31 -8.25
C ALA A 103 -3.55 -0.88 -7.67
N VAL A 104 -4.89 -0.84 -7.70
CA VAL A 104 -5.73 -1.98 -7.30
C VAL A 104 -5.45 -3.22 -8.16
N ARG A 105 -5.29 -3.08 -9.48
CA ARG A 105 -4.91 -4.20 -10.37
C ARG A 105 -3.56 -4.83 -9.99
N ALA A 106 -2.60 -4.05 -9.48
CA ALA A 106 -1.31 -4.58 -9.06
C ALA A 106 -1.42 -5.57 -7.87
N ALA A 107 -2.52 -5.49 -7.10
CA ALA A 107 -2.79 -6.40 -5.98
C ALA A 107 -3.49 -7.71 -6.37
N ARG A 108 -3.86 -7.89 -7.64
CA ARG A 108 -4.69 -9.02 -8.12
C ARG A 108 -4.17 -10.41 -7.79
N GLU A 109 -2.85 -10.57 -7.62
CA GLU A 109 -2.24 -11.86 -7.26
C GLU A 109 -2.14 -12.07 -5.75
N ALA A 110 -2.08 -10.99 -4.97
CA ALA A 110 -2.01 -11.07 -3.52
C ALA A 110 -3.40 -11.21 -2.88
N VAL A 111 -4.41 -10.50 -3.38
CA VAL A 111 -5.75 -10.44 -2.78
C VAL A 111 -6.72 -11.32 -3.57
N LYS A 112 -7.23 -12.39 -2.96
CA LYS A 112 -8.17 -13.36 -3.59
C LYS A 112 -9.53 -13.41 -2.89
N GLU A 113 -9.62 -12.77 -1.73
CA GLU A 113 -10.76 -12.68 -0.84
C GLU A 113 -11.48 -11.32 -0.95
N ASN A 114 -12.60 -11.15 -0.25
CA ASN A 114 -13.28 -9.85 -0.14
C ASN A 114 -12.35 -8.81 0.47
N PHE A 115 -12.31 -7.61 -0.09
CA PHE A 115 -11.42 -6.54 0.36
C PHE A 115 -12.08 -5.16 0.34
N ALA A 116 -11.49 -4.24 1.09
CA ALA A 116 -11.78 -2.81 1.06
C ALA A 116 -10.55 -2.03 0.57
N VAL A 117 -10.76 -0.90 -0.10
CA VAL A 117 -9.71 0.02 -0.56
C VAL A 117 -9.84 1.35 0.15
#